data_AF-A0A953A8I2-F1
#
_entry.id   AF-A0A953A8I2-F1
#
_cell.length_a   1.000
_cell.length_b   1.000
_cell.length_c   1.000
_cell.angle_alpha   90.00
_cell.angle_beta   90.00
_cell.angle_gamma   90.00
#
_symmetry.space_group_name_H-M   'P 1'
#
loop_
_entity.id
_entity.type
_entity.pdbx_description
1 polymer ?
#
loop_
_entity_poly.entity_id
_entity_poly.type
_entity_poly.pdbx_seq_one_letter_code
_entity_poly.pdbx_strand_id
1 'polypeptide(L)'
;MTDYYHAILNRLRGETDDLRGVANSRLDWYGLDAVLDLYHRTAGEDREAFVQAAGQILAEGEQPVEVIAQLLYLVTSLDLTQVEPSIKRLRQKAIANQEPLRGVIANYFAFRELRQHHAPAP
;
A
#
# COMPACT_ATOMS: atom_id res chain seq x y z
N MET A 1 12.43 18.01 -1.94
CA MET A 1 12.11 16.58 -1.75
C MET A 1 10.69 16.49 -1.28
N THR A 2 9.87 15.72 -1.98
CA THR A 2 8.47 15.48 -1.59
C THR A 2 8.44 14.48 -0.44
N ASP A 3 7.72 14.79 0.62
CA ASP A 3 7.52 13.86 1.74
C ASP A 3 6.49 12.79 1.37
N TYR A 4 6.96 11.68 0.80
CA TYR A 4 6.09 10.60 0.32
C TYR A 4 5.30 9.90 1.43
N TYR A 5 5.83 9.86 2.65
CA TYR A 5 5.14 9.25 3.79
C TYR A 5 3.82 9.96 4.04
N HIS A 6 3.88 11.28 4.26
CA HIS A 6 2.68 12.08 4.47
C HIS A 6 1.83 12.17 3.21
N ALA A 7 2.44 12.26 2.02
CA ALA A 7 1.71 12.33 0.77
C ALA A 7 0.87 11.08 0.46
N ILE A 8 1.34 9.88 0.85
CA ILE A 8 0.60 8.63 0.73
C ILE A 8 -0.52 8.59 1.78
N LEU A 9 -0.20 8.84 3.06
CA LEU A 9 -1.21 8.79 4.13
C LEU A 9 -2.35 9.78 3.89
N ASN A 10 -2.03 11.03 3.53
CA ASN A 10 -3.04 12.04 3.28
C ASN A 10 -3.97 11.62 2.12
N ARG A 11 -3.45 10.95 1.09
CA ARG A 11 -4.28 10.44 -0.02
C ARG A 11 -5.17 9.29 0.42
N LEU A 12 -4.61 8.29 1.10
CA LEU A 12 -5.37 7.13 1.58
C LEU A 12 -6.45 7.52 2.60
N ARG A 13 -6.23 8.61 3.35
CA ARG A 13 -7.18 9.14 4.34
C ARG A 13 -8.12 10.20 3.75
N GLY A 14 -7.94 10.62 2.50
CA GLY A 14 -8.71 11.71 1.88
C GLY A 14 -8.48 13.10 2.47
N GLU A 15 -7.32 13.31 3.08
CA GLU A 15 -6.91 14.57 3.72
C GLU A 15 -6.25 15.57 2.75
N THR A 16 -6.15 15.24 1.46
CA THR A 16 -5.71 16.16 0.40
C THR A 16 -6.82 17.17 0.05
N ASP A 17 -6.45 18.37 -0.41
CA ASP A 17 -7.43 19.43 -0.74
C ASP A 17 -8.49 18.96 -1.74
N ASP A 18 -8.12 18.13 -2.72
CA ASP A 18 -9.03 17.57 -3.73
C ASP A 18 -10.02 16.52 -3.19
N LEU A 19 -9.75 15.95 -2.01
CA LEU A 19 -10.54 14.88 -1.38
C LEU A 19 -11.26 15.35 -0.11
N ARG A 20 -10.97 16.57 0.35
CA ARG A 20 -11.52 17.16 1.57
C ARG A 20 -13.05 17.32 1.43
N GLY A 21 -13.80 16.57 2.23
CA GLY A 21 -15.27 16.59 2.24
C GLY A 21 -15.94 15.38 1.60
N VAL A 22 -15.18 14.47 0.99
CA VAL A 22 -15.68 13.15 0.58
C VAL A 22 -15.72 12.24 1.82
N ALA A 23 -16.87 11.62 2.09
CA ALA A 23 -17.00 10.71 3.21
C ALA A 23 -16.02 9.53 3.08
N ASN A 24 -15.33 9.16 4.16
CA ASN A 24 -14.28 8.12 4.13
C ASN A 24 -14.75 6.78 3.55
N SER A 25 -16.02 6.41 3.75
CA SER A 25 -16.64 5.22 3.16
C SER A 25 -16.78 5.27 1.63
N ARG A 26 -16.61 6.43 1.00
CA ARG A 26 -16.62 6.65 -0.46
C ARG A 26 -15.22 6.88 -1.02
N LEU A 27 -14.22 7.05 -0.15
CA LEU A 27 -12.81 7.23 -0.52
C LEU A 27 -12.16 5.94 -1.03
N ASP A 28 -12.81 4.77 -0.88
CA ASP A 28 -12.34 3.49 -1.45
C ASP A 28 -11.95 3.61 -2.94
N TRP A 29 -12.59 4.54 -3.67
CA TRP A 29 -12.34 4.80 -5.09
C TRP A 29 -11.31 5.90 -5.33
N TYR A 30 -11.30 6.95 -4.51
CA TYR A 30 -10.46 8.13 -4.74
C TYR A 30 -9.05 8.01 -4.13
N GLY A 31 -8.91 7.30 -3.00
CA GLY A 31 -7.61 7.15 -2.33
C GLY A 31 -6.63 6.29 -3.11
N LEU A 32 -7.12 5.20 -3.72
CA LEU A 32 -6.32 4.29 -4.53
C LEU A 32 -5.83 4.96 -5.81
N ASP A 33 -6.74 5.56 -6.59
CA ASP A 33 -6.41 6.25 -7.85
C ASP A 33 -5.44 7.41 -7.61
N ALA A 34 -5.62 8.19 -6.55
CA ALA A 34 -4.71 9.29 -6.22
C ALA A 34 -3.31 8.80 -5.83
N VAL A 35 -3.18 7.63 -5.18
CA VAL A 35 -1.88 7.02 -4.87
C VAL A 35 -1.25 6.36 -6.09
N LEU A 36 -2.05 5.79 -7.00
CA LEU A 36 -1.57 5.31 -8.30
C LEU A 36 -1.06 6.47 -9.15
N ASP A 37 -1.77 7.59 -9.20
CA ASP A 37 -1.31 8.82 -9.84
C ASP A 37 0.00 9.33 -9.22
N LEU A 38 0.09 9.31 -7.89
CA LEU A 38 1.33 9.66 -7.19
C LEU A 38 2.46 8.69 -7.59
N TYR A 39 2.20 7.39 -7.64
CA TYR A 39 3.19 6.41 -8.07
C TYR A 39 3.62 6.65 -9.52
N HIS A 40 2.68 6.87 -10.44
CA HIS A 40 2.98 7.10 -11.86
C HIS A 40 3.80 8.38 -12.07
N ARG A 41 3.49 9.45 -11.36
CA ARG A 41 4.27 10.70 -11.42
C ARG A 41 5.68 10.54 -10.85
N THR A 42 5.86 9.66 -9.88
CA THR A 42 7.13 9.51 -9.14
C THR A 42 7.99 8.36 -9.63
N ALA A 43 7.43 7.44 -10.43
CA ALA A 43 8.11 6.27 -10.96
C ALA A 43 9.38 6.58 -11.78
N GLY A 44 9.51 7.81 -12.30
CA GLY A 44 10.72 8.28 -13.00
C GLY A 44 11.63 9.20 -12.18
N GLU A 45 11.12 9.84 -11.12
CA GLU A 45 11.87 10.84 -10.34
C GLU A 45 12.44 10.28 -9.05
N ASP A 46 11.64 9.52 -8.28
CA ASP A 46 12.03 9.00 -6.97
C ASP A 46 11.16 7.82 -6.53
N ARG A 47 11.12 6.80 -7.39
CA ARG A 47 10.40 5.55 -7.12
C ARG A 47 10.87 4.89 -5.82
N GLU A 48 12.16 5.00 -5.53
CA GLU A 48 12.74 4.38 -4.33
C GLU A 48 12.20 5.00 -3.06
N ALA A 49 12.15 6.34 -2.95
CA ALA A 49 11.59 6.98 -1.77
C ALA A 49 10.09 6.68 -1.59
N PHE A 50 9.32 6.58 -2.69
CA PHE A 50 7.93 6.13 -2.62
C PHE A 50 7.82 4.71 -2.03
N VAL A 51 8.61 3.77 -2.54
CA VAL A 51 8.64 2.38 -2.07
C VAL A 51 9.07 2.30 -0.60
N GLN A 52 10.07 3.07 -0.19
CA GLN A 52 10.52 3.15 1.19
C GLN A 52 9.41 3.69 2.10
N ALA A 53 8.72 4.76 1.70
CA ALA A 53 7.60 5.32 2.45
C ALA A 53 6.43 4.34 2.60
N ALA A 54 6.04 3.67 1.52
CA ALA A 54 5.01 2.62 1.56
C ALA A 54 5.43 1.46 2.48
N GLY A 55 6.70 1.03 2.38
CA GLY A 55 7.26 0.00 3.25
C GLY A 55 7.29 0.42 4.72
N GLN A 56 7.55 1.69 5.02
CA GLN A 56 7.53 2.22 6.38
C GLN A 56 6.10 2.19 6.96
N ILE A 57 5.11 2.70 6.24
CA ILE A 57 3.70 2.70 6.67
C ILE A 57 3.22 1.28 6.98
N LEU A 58 3.51 0.32 6.11
CA LEU A 58 3.16 -1.09 6.31
C LEU A 58 3.88 -1.69 7.52
N ALA A 59 5.17 -1.39 7.70
CA ALA A 59 5.95 -1.92 8.81
C ALA A 59 5.50 -1.37 10.17
N GLU A 60 5.15 -0.08 10.23
CA GLU A 60 4.64 0.60 11.43
C GLU A 60 3.25 0.07 11.81
N GLY A 61 2.34 -0.10 10.84
CA GLY A 61 1.03 -0.66 11.11
C GLY A 61 0.23 0.11 12.16
N GLU A 62 0.48 1.41 12.31
CA GLU A 62 -0.18 2.29 13.29
C GLU A 62 -1.39 3.03 12.69
N GLN A 63 -1.65 2.80 11.41
CA GLN A 63 -2.74 3.42 10.66
C GLN A 63 -4.04 2.60 10.83
N PRO A 64 -5.21 3.18 10.54
CA PRO A 64 -6.46 2.43 10.49
C PRO A 64 -6.34 1.19 9.58
N VAL A 65 -7.00 0.10 9.95
CA VAL A 65 -6.86 -1.20 9.27
C VAL A 65 -7.21 -1.09 7.79
N GLU A 66 -8.23 -0.31 7.46
CA GLU A 66 -8.70 -0.06 6.10
C GLU A 66 -7.64 0.67 5.27
N VAL A 67 -6.95 1.66 5.86
CA VAL A 67 -5.87 2.42 5.22
C VAL A 67 -4.68 1.49 4.89
N ILE A 68 -4.29 0.64 5.85
CA ILE A 68 -3.22 -0.33 5.64
C ILE A 68 -3.61 -1.36 4.58
N ALA A 69 -4.85 -1.85 4.61
CA ALA A 69 -5.35 -2.82 3.65
C ALA A 69 -5.37 -2.24 2.22
N GLN A 70 -5.81 -0.99 2.05
CA GLN A 70 -5.77 -0.30 0.75
C GLN A 70 -4.33 -0.12 0.24
N LEU A 71 -3.40 0.31 1.10
CA LEU A 71 -1.99 0.41 0.71
C LEU A 71 -1.43 -0.96 0.31
N LEU A 72 -1.72 -2.00 1.09
CA LEU A 72 -1.26 -3.34 0.80
C LEU A 72 -1.81 -3.87 -0.53
N TYR A 73 -3.09 -3.60 -0.83
CA TYR A 73 -3.70 -3.94 -2.11
C TYR A 73 -2.97 -3.26 -3.28
N LEU A 74 -2.64 -1.96 -3.12
CA LEU A 74 -1.92 -1.18 -4.13
C LEU A 74 -0.52 -1.74 -4.39
N VAL A 75 0.28 -1.94 -3.33
CA VAL A 75 1.66 -2.45 -3.49
C VAL A 75 1.69 -3.88 -4.05
N THR A 76 0.65 -4.67 -3.77
CA THR A 76 0.46 -6.00 -4.38
C THR A 76 0.19 -5.87 -5.87
N SER A 77 -0.75 -5.00 -6.27
CA SER A 77 -1.16 -4.81 -7.66
C SER A 77 -0.05 -4.23 -8.52
N LEU A 78 0.81 -3.38 -7.95
CA LEU A 78 1.99 -2.80 -8.61
C LEU A 78 3.23 -3.73 -8.57
N ASP A 79 3.10 -4.93 -8.00
CA ASP A 79 4.19 -5.91 -7.80
C ASP A 79 5.44 -5.29 -7.16
N LEU A 80 5.25 -4.47 -6.12
CA LEU A 80 6.35 -3.83 -5.39
C LEU A 80 7.01 -4.83 -4.43
N THR A 81 7.79 -5.75 -4.98
CA THR A 81 8.45 -6.83 -4.24
C THR A 81 9.35 -6.33 -3.10
N GLN A 82 9.86 -5.10 -3.21
CA GLN A 82 10.73 -4.46 -2.23
C GLN A 82 10.06 -4.28 -0.86
N VAL A 83 8.73 -4.21 -0.78
CA VAL A 83 8.02 -4.02 0.50
C VAL A 83 7.72 -5.35 1.22
N GLU A 84 8.08 -6.50 0.66
CA GLU A 84 7.84 -7.82 1.26
C GLU A 84 8.31 -7.94 2.72
N PRO A 85 9.51 -7.45 3.10
CA PRO A 85 9.96 -7.49 4.49
C PRO A 85 9.03 -6.75 5.46
N SER A 86 8.48 -5.61 5.02
CA SER A 86 7.53 -4.82 5.80
C SER A 86 6.20 -5.57 5.98
N ILE A 87 5.73 -6.26 4.95
CA ILE A 87 4.50 -7.05 5.01
C ILE A 87 4.67 -8.27 5.95
N LYS A 88 5.85 -8.90 5.94
CA LYS A 88 6.17 -9.97 6.91
C LYS A 88 6.15 -9.47 8.35
N ARG A 89 6.67 -8.27 8.62
CA ARG A 89 6.58 -7.62 9.94
C ARG A 89 5.14 -7.29 10.31
N LEU A 90 4.37 -6.72 9.38
CA LEU A 90 2.96 -6.41 9.57
C LEU A 90 2.17 -7.65 9.98
N ARG A 91 2.40 -8.79 9.31
CA ARG A 91 1.75 -10.09 9.61
C ARG A 91 1.95 -10.56 11.05
N GLN A 92 3.00 -10.11 11.74
CA GLN A 92 3.27 -10.47 13.13
C GLN A 92 2.48 -9.61 14.14
N LYS A 93 1.79 -8.56 13.68
CA LYS A 93 1.05 -7.62 14.53
C LYS A 93 -0.40 -8.06 14.73
N ALA A 94 -0.99 -7.66 15.86
CA ALA A 94 -2.39 -7.98 16.18
C ALA A 94 -3.38 -7.47 15.12
N ILE A 95 -3.11 -6.30 14.54
CA ILE A 95 -3.95 -5.69 13.49
C ILE A 95 -4.04 -6.55 12.22
N ALA A 96 -3.05 -7.39 11.92
CA ALA A 96 -3.05 -8.24 10.72
C ALA A 96 -4.12 -9.32 10.73
N ASN A 97 -4.73 -9.60 11.90
CA ASN A 97 -5.84 -10.53 12.02
C ASN A 97 -7.21 -9.89 11.80
N GLN A 98 -7.28 -8.57 11.62
CA GLN A 98 -8.51 -7.83 11.42
C GLN A 98 -8.87 -7.75 9.93
N GLU A 99 -10.16 -7.83 9.61
CA GLU A 99 -10.63 -7.56 8.25
C GLU A 99 -10.70 -6.05 7.99
N PRO A 100 -10.42 -5.58 6.76
CA PRO A 100 -10.09 -6.37 5.56
C PRO A 100 -8.62 -6.78 5.43
N LEU A 101 -7.73 -6.30 6.31
CA LEU A 101 -6.28 -6.46 6.19
C LEU A 101 -5.83 -7.92 6.14
N ARG A 102 -6.46 -8.79 6.94
CA ARG A 102 -6.18 -10.23 6.96
C ARG A 102 -6.31 -10.86 5.57
N GLY A 103 -7.42 -10.59 4.88
CA GLY A 103 -7.66 -11.08 3.53
C GLY A 103 -6.61 -10.58 2.54
N VAL A 104 -6.27 -9.29 2.60
CA VAL A 104 -5.29 -8.70 1.68
C VAL A 104 -3.87 -9.25 1.90
N ILE A 105 -3.47 -9.51 3.16
CA ILE A 105 -2.17 -10.16 3.47
C ILE A 105 -2.13 -11.57 2.89
N ALA A 106 -3.20 -12.35 3.04
CA ALA A 106 -3.27 -13.69 2.47
C ALA A 106 -3.15 -13.66 0.93
N ASN A 107 -3.87 -12.74 0.29
CA ASN A 107 -3.84 -12.56 -1.16
C ASN A 107 -2.45 -12.14 -1.66
N TYR A 108 -1.75 -11.26 -0.94
CA TYR A 108 -0.38 -10.88 -1.27
C TYR A 108 0.53 -12.11 -1.35
N PHE A 109 0.57 -12.94 -0.29
CA PHE A 109 1.47 -14.10 -0.28
C PHE A 109 1.07 -15.16 -1.31
N ALA A 110 -0.23 -15.39 -1.52
CA ALA A 110 -0.71 -16.27 -2.58
C ALA A 110 -0.27 -15.78 -3.97
N PHE A 111 -0.35 -14.48 -4.24
CA PHE A 111 0.14 -13.89 -5.49
C PHE A 111 1.66 -14.07 -5.67
N ARG A 112 2.44 -13.88 -4.60
CA ARG A 112 3.91 -14.08 -4.65
C ARG A 112 4.27 -15.54 -4.96
N GLU A 113 3.60 -16.50 -4.33
CA GLU A 113 3.78 -17.93 -4.58
C GLU A 113 3.47 -18.28 -6.04
N LEU A 114 2.32 -17.82 -6.55
CA LEU A 114 1.94 -18.02 -7.96
C LEU A 114 2.99 -17.48 -8.94
N ARG A 115 3.54 -16.29 -8.68
CA ARG A 115 4.58 -15.68 -9.53
C ARG A 115 5.90 -16.45 -9.50
N GLN A 116 6.27 -17.04 -8.36
CA GLN A 116 7.47 -17.87 -8.25
C GLN A 116 7.33 -19.18 -9.03
N HIS A 117 6.14 -19.78 -9.04
CA HIS A 117 5.87 -21.01 -9.80
C HIS A 117 5.71 -20.80 -11.31
N HIS A 118 5.41 -19.57 -11.76
CA HIS A 118 5.21 -19.23 -13.17
C HIS A 118 6.34 -18.38 -13.77
N ALA A 119 7.45 -18.19 -13.04
CA ALA A 119 8.64 -17.59 -13.62
C ALA A 119 9.19 -18.53 -14.71
N PRO A 120 9.44 -18.05 -15.95
CA PRO A 120 10.08 -18.88 -16.96
C PRO A 120 11.42 -19.40 -16.42
N ALA A 121 11.69 -20.68 -16.64
CA ALA A 121 12.97 -21.30 -16.29
C ALA A 121 14.14 -20.48 -16.87
N PRO A 122 15.30 -20.42 -16.18
CA PRO A 122 16.45 -19.64 -16.60
C PRO A 122 16.96 -20.02 -18.00
#